data_AF-A0A158A6M7-F1
#
_entry.id   AF-A0A158A6M7-F1
#
_cell.length_a   1.000
_cell.length_b   1.000
_cell.length_c   1.000
_cell.angle_alpha   90.00
_cell.angle_beta   90.00
_cell.angle_gamma   90.00
#
_symmetry.space_group_name_H-M   'P 1'
#
loop_
_entity.id
_entity.type
_entity.pdbx_description
1 polymer ?
#
loop_
_entity_poly.entity_id
_entity_poly.type
_entity_poly.pdbx_seq_one_letter_code
_entity_poly.pdbx_strand_id
1 'polypeptide(L)'
;MAKARGRPTAYSPQIAKAICAAIIDGMTLRQACELPGMPGKTTVLRWLQDDDKAEFRDQYVRAREAQAEEMADDLLEIADDGRNDWMERYDRKGEAIGWRENGEAVRRSALRVETRKWLMSKRAPKRYGSSSSPSHEGEESSPGLNDPDPDV
;
A
#
# COMPACT_ATOMS: atom_id res chain seq x y z
N MET A 1 5.61 -39.63 -17.63
CA MET A 1 5.72 -38.24 -17.15
C MET A 1 4.39 -37.86 -16.50
N ALA A 2 4.38 -37.45 -15.23
CA ALA A 2 3.15 -37.05 -14.54
C ALA A 2 2.60 -35.76 -15.17
N LYS A 3 1.34 -35.77 -15.60
CA LYS A 3 0.66 -34.60 -16.18
C LYS A 3 0.66 -33.49 -15.12
N ALA A 4 1.25 -32.34 -15.43
CA ALA A 4 1.20 -31.18 -14.53
C ALA A 4 -0.27 -30.92 -14.18
N ARG A 5 -0.61 -31.08 -12.90
CA ARG A 5 -1.97 -30.84 -12.41
C ARG A 5 -2.30 -29.39 -12.75
N GLY A 6 -3.31 -29.18 -13.60
CA GLY A 6 -3.77 -27.83 -13.95
C GLY A 6 -4.11 -27.03 -12.69
N ARG A 7 -4.05 -25.70 -12.79
CA ARG A 7 -4.39 -24.82 -11.65
C ARG A 7 -5.75 -25.22 -11.06
N PRO A 8 -5.88 -25.32 -9.73
CA PRO A 8 -7.16 -25.68 -9.12
C PRO A 8 -8.27 -24.72 -9.53
N THR A 9 -9.44 -25.27 -9.86
CA THR A 9 -10.65 -24.49 -10.21
C THR A 9 -11.80 -24.70 -9.23
N ALA A 10 -11.81 -25.84 -8.53
CA ALA A 10 -12.75 -26.16 -7.47
C ALA A 10 -12.42 -25.39 -6.19
N TYR A 11 -13.47 -24.93 -5.51
CA TYR A 11 -13.31 -24.20 -4.25
C TYR A 11 -12.74 -25.12 -3.16
N SER A 12 -11.80 -24.58 -2.38
CA SER A 12 -11.24 -25.22 -1.19
C SER A 12 -11.10 -24.17 -0.09
N PRO A 13 -11.68 -24.41 1.11
CA PRO A 13 -11.52 -23.51 2.26
C PRO A 13 -10.06 -23.30 2.67
N GLN A 14 -9.22 -24.33 2.52
CA GLN A 14 -7.79 -24.27 2.85
C GLN A 14 -7.05 -23.33 1.88
N ILE A 15 -7.33 -23.44 0.59
CA ILE A 15 -6.77 -22.55 -0.44
C ILE A 15 -7.27 -21.11 -0.21
N ALA A 16 -8.57 -20.93 0.08
CA ALA A 16 -9.16 -19.63 0.39
C ALA A 16 -8.46 -18.96 1.58
N LYS A 17 -8.23 -19.70 2.67
CA LYS A 17 -7.49 -19.22 3.85
C LYS A 17 -6.04 -18.86 3.52
N ALA A 18 -5.36 -19.68 2.72
CA ALA A 18 -3.98 -19.41 2.29
C ALA A 18 -3.87 -18.13 1.44
N ILE A 19 -4.87 -17.87 0.57
CA ILE A 19 -4.95 -16.61 -0.18
C ILE A 19 -5.14 -15.43 0.77
N CYS A 20 -6.02 -15.54 1.75
CA CYS A 20 -6.24 -14.48 2.74
C CYS A 20 -4.98 -14.21 3.57
N ALA A 21 -4.27 -15.25 4.02
CA ALA A 21 -3.00 -15.11 4.75
C ALA A 21 -1.94 -14.38 3.92
N ALA A 22 -1.72 -14.79 2.66
CA ALA A 22 -0.78 -14.12 1.78
C ALA A 22 -1.15 -12.64 1.53
N ILE A 23 -2.44 -12.33 1.46
CA ILE A 23 -2.91 -10.94 1.33
C ILE A 23 -2.63 -10.12 2.59
N ILE A 24 -2.82 -10.71 3.77
CA ILE A 24 -2.50 -10.07 5.06
C ILE A 24 -1.02 -9.74 5.10
N ASP A 25 -0.15 -10.67 4.68
CA ASP A 25 1.31 -10.51 4.58
C ASP A 25 1.74 -9.61 3.39
N GLY A 26 0.89 -8.68 2.97
CA GLY A 26 1.25 -7.66 1.98
C GLY A 26 1.08 -8.05 0.52
N MET A 27 0.88 -9.32 0.17
CA MET A 27 0.77 -9.72 -1.24
C MET A 27 -0.50 -9.18 -1.92
N THR A 28 -0.36 -8.78 -3.18
CA THR A 28 -1.53 -8.59 -4.05
C THR A 28 -2.21 -9.93 -4.33
N LEU A 29 -3.50 -9.92 -4.69
CA LEU A 29 -4.17 -11.16 -5.12
C LEU A 29 -3.48 -11.81 -6.32
N ARG A 30 -2.85 -11.00 -7.19
CA ARG A 30 -2.07 -11.52 -8.33
C ARG A 30 -0.90 -12.36 -7.84
N GLN A 31 -0.06 -11.80 -6.97
CA GLN A 31 1.10 -12.50 -6.39
C GLN A 31 0.67 -13.75 -5.63
N ALA A 32 -0.39 -13.66 -4.81
CA ALA A 32 -0.93 -14.83 -4.12
C ALA A 32 -1.36 -15.94 -5.10
N CYS A 33 -1.97 -15.59 -6.23
CA CYS A 33 -2.36 -16.55 -7.28
C CYS A 33 -1.17 -17.07 -8.13
N GLU A 34 0.02 -16.53 -7.98
CA GLU A 34 1.24 -17.01 -8.65
C GLU A 34 1.97 -18.06 -7.82
N LEU A 35 1.65 -18.19 -6.52
CA LEU A 35 2.22 -19.23 -5.66
C LEU A 35 1.87 -20.65 -6.17
N PRO A 36 2.78 -21.63 -5.99
CA PRO A 36 2.55 -23.00 -6.40
C PRO A 36 1.26 -23.58 -5.79
N GLY A 37 0.46 -24.23 -6.63
CA GLY A 37 -0.80 -24.85 -6.20
C GLY A 37 -1.97 -23.88 -6.01
N MET A 38 -1.80 -22.58 -6.30
CA MET A 38 -2.89 -21.60 -6.18
C MET A 38 -3.76 -21.51 -7.44
N PRO A 39 -5.07 -21.21 -7.27
CA PRO A 39 -5.98 -20.97 -8.37
C PRO A 39 -5.59 -19.70 -9.16
N GLY A 40 -6.14 -19.54 -10.37
CA GLY A 40 -6.01 -18.30 -11.11
C GLY A 40 -6.85 -17.16 -10.49
N LYS A 41 -6.45 -15.91 -10.70
CA LYS A 41 -7.16 -14.72 -10.20
C LYS A 41 -8.66 -14.74 -10.54
N THR A 42 -9.01 -15.08 -11.78
CA THR A 42 -10.42 -15.16 -12.24
C THR A 42 -11.22 -16.16 -11.43
N THR A 43 -10.64 -17.32 -11.10
CA THR A 43 -11.27 -18.35 -10.27
C THR A 43 -11.56 -17.83 -8.87
N VAL A 44 -10.61 -17.13 -8.25
CA VAL A 44 -10.79 -16.55 -6.91
C VAL A 44 -11.87 -15.47 -6.93
N LEU A 45 -11.85 -14.58 -7.92
CA LEU A 45 -12.89 -13.55 -8.07
C LEU A 45 -14.28 -14.15 -8.23
N ARG A 46 -14.41 -15.27 -8.97
CA ARG A 46 -15.67 -16.01 -9.08
C ARG A 46 -16.10 -16.59 -7.73
N TRP A 47 -15.19 -17.14 -6.94
CA TRP A 47 -15.54 -17.63 -5.59
C TRP A 47 -16.01 -16.52 -4.66
N LEU A 48 -15.47 -15.30 -4.80
CA LEU A 48 -15.90 -14.14 -4.00
C LEU A 48 -17.30 -13.63 -4.39
N GLN A 49 -17.77 -13.90 -5.60
CA GLN A 49 -19.10 -13.50 -6.08
C GLN A 49 -20.18 -14.56 -5.79
N ASP A 50 -19.78 -15.74 -5.33
CA ASP A 50 -20.65 -16.87 -5.10
C ASP A 50 -21.25 -16.79 -3.68
N ASP A 51 -22.57 -16.81 -3.58
CA ASP A 51 -23.27 -16.58 -2.31
C ASP A 51 -23.14 -17.76 -1.35
N ASP A 52 -22.91 -18.98 -1.85
CA ASP A 52 -22.60 -20.15 -1.01
C ASP A 52 -21.22 -20.04 -0.35
N LYS A 53 -20.43 -19.02 -0.70
CA LYS A 53 -19.07 -18.77 -0.21
C LYS A 53 -18.98 -17.44 0.53
N ALA A 54 -20.08 -16.99 1.14
CA ALA A 54 -20.13 -15.76 1.95
C ALA A 54 -19.02 -15.71 3.01
N GLU A 55 -18.72 -16.83 3.69
CA GLU A 55 -17.65 -16.88 4.68
C GLU A 55 -16.26 -16.52 4.09
N PHE A 56 -15.96 -16.99 2.87
CA PHE A 56 -14.72 -16.61 2.19
C PHE A 56 -14.70 -15.12 1.83
N ARG A 57 -15.83 -14.58 1.38
CA ARG A 57 -15.98 -13.15 1.08
C ARG A 57 -15.67 -12.30 2.31
N ASP A 58 -16.22 -12.66 3.47
CA ASP A 58 -15.98 -11.96 4.73
C ASP A 58 -14.52 -12.07 5.17
N GLN A 59 -13.93 -13.27 5.11
CA GLN A 59 -12.51 -13.46 5.40
C GLN A 59 -11.62 -12.63 4.48
N TYR A 60 -11.96 -12.55 3.19
CA TYR A 60 -11.21 -11.78 2.21
C TYR A 60 -11.31 -10.27 2.46
N VAL A 61 -12.48 -9.75 2.86
CA VAL A 61 -12.64 -8.34 3.26
C VAL A 61 -11.76 -8.03 4.47
N ARG A 62 -11.80 -8.88 5.52
CA ARG A 62 -10.93 -8.71 6.71
C ARG A 62 -9.44 -8.79 6.35
N ALA A 63 -9.06 -9.69 5.44
CA ALA A 63 -7.69 -9.77 4.96
C ALA A 63 -7.25 -8.49 4.25
N ARG A 64 -8.14 -7.85 3.47
CA ARG A 64 -7.86 -6.56 2.82
C ARG A 64 -7.76 -5.39 3.79
N GLU A 65 -8.55 -5.41 4.85
CA GLU A 65 -8.44 -4.45 5.96
C GLU A 65 -7.10 -4.63 6.68
N ALA A 66 -6.75 -5.85 7.08
CA ALA A 66 -5.49 -6.15 7.77
C ALA A 66 -4.26 -5.87 6.90
N GLN A 67 -4.32 -6.11 5.59
CA GLN A 67 -3.24 -5.74 4.66
C GLN A 67 -2.92 -4.23 4.70
N ALA A 68 -3.86 -3.38 5.11
CA ALA A 68 -3.57 -1.95 5.24
C ALA A 68 -2.52 -1.66 6.33
N GLU A 69 -2.39 -2.53 7.34
CA GLU A 69 -1.33 -2.42 8.36
C GLU A 69 0.04 -2.72 7.75
N GLU A 70 0.15 -3.82 7.01
CA GLU A 70 1.39 -4.15 6.29
C GLU A 70 1.80 -3.04 5.32
N MET A 71 0.81 -2.43 4.63
CA MET A 71 1.07 -1.26 3.80
C MET A 71 1.59 -0.06 4.59
N ALA A 72 1.20 0.11 5.85
CA ALA A 72 1.66 1.19 6.71
C ALA A 72 3.12 0.99 7.12
N ASP A 73 3.53 -0.24 7.43
CA ASP A 73 4.93 -0.56 7.74
C ASP A 73 5.80 -0.36 6.49
N ASP A 74 5.35 -0.86 5.34
CA ASP A 74 5.95 -0.64 4.01
C ASP A 74 6.18 0.85 3.68
N LEU A 75 5.32 1.76 4.17
CA LEU A 75 5.42 3.18 3.84
C LEU A 75 6.67 3.82 4.42
N LEU A 76 7.04 3.46 5.66
CA LEU A 76 8.24 3.99 6.31
C LEU A 76 9.49 3.46 5.60
N GLU A 77 9.53 2.16 5.30
CA GLU A 77 10.65 1.57 4.57
C GLU A 77 10.86 2.23 3.20
N ILE A 78 9.78 2.54 2.47
CA ILE A 78 9.88 3.18 1.15
C ILE A 78 10.31 4.65 1.26
N ALA A 79 9.84 5.36 2.28
CA ALA A 79 10.17 6.77 2.48
C ALA A 79 11.63 6.95 2.89
N ASP A 80 12.16 6.03 3.71
CA ASP A 80 13.53 6.10 4.24
C ASP A 80 14.57 5.44 3.33
N ASP A 81 14.15 4.63 2.34
CA ASP A 81 15.05 3.94 1.41
C ASP A 81 15.60 4.87 0.31
N GLY A 82 16.75 5.50 0.59
CA GLY A 82 17.49 6.31 -0.38
C GLY A 82 18.37 5.51 -1.37
N ARG A 83 18.27 4.18 -1.42
CA ARG A 83 19.07 3.38 -2.37
C ARG A 83 18.66 3.73 -3.80
N ASN A 84 19.65 3.94 -4.66
CA ASN A 84 19.49 4.30 -6.07
C ASN A 84 18.97 5.72 -6.32
N ASP A 85 18.85 6.58 -5.30
CA ASP A 85 18.56 8.02 -5.49
C ASP A 85 19.69 8.75 -6.21
N TRP A 86 20.89 8.17 -6.19
CA TRP A 86 22.05 8.64 -6.93
C TRP A 86 22.48 7.59 -7.95
N MET A 87 22.88 8.05 -9.13
CA MET A 87 23.46 7.18 -10.16
C MET A 87 24.68 7.82 -10.81
N GLU A 88 25.67 7.00 -11.11
CA GLU A 88 26.86 7.44 -11.83
C GLU A 88 26.51 7.94 -13.23
N ARG A 89 27.24 8.97 -13.64
CA ARG A 89 27.34 9.43 -15.02
C ARG A 89 28.55 8.82 -15.66
N TYR A 90 28.38 8.38 -16.88
CA TYR A 90 29.49 8.01 -17.75
C TYR A 90 29.56 8.98 -18.93
N ASP A 91 30.77 9.29 -19.36
CA ASP A 91 31.00 9.99 -20.62
C ASP A 91 30.83 9.05 -21.83
N ARG A 92 31.19 9.52 -23.03
CA ARG A 92 31.10 8.71 -24.26
C ARG A 92 32.09 7.54 -24.30
N LYS A 93 33.13 7.56 -23.47
CA LYS A 93 34.16 6.53 -23.38
C LYS A 93 33.85 5.51 -22.27
N GLY A 94 32.79 5.73 -21.50
CA GLY A 94 32.41 4.89 -20.37
C GLY A 94 33.14 5.23 -19.08
N GLU A 95 33.82 6.38 -19.00
CA GLU A 95 34.50 6.83 -17.79
C GLU A 95 33.51 7.54 -16.87
N ALA A 96 33.56 7.24 -15.56
CA ALA A 96 32.70 7.87 -14.58
C ALA A 96 33.04 9.36 -14.42
N ILE A 97 32.09 10.24 -14.69
CA ILE A 97 32.27 11.71 -14.63
C ILE A 97 31.54 12.36 -13.45
N GLY A 98 31.01 11.55 -12.53
CA GLY A 98 30.39 12.00 -11.28
C GLY A 98 29.02 11.39 -11.04
N TRP A 99 28.31 11.93 -10.05
CA TRP A 99 27.00 11.44 -9.61
C TRP A 99 25.88 12.41 -10.04
N ARG A 100 24.74 11.87 -10.48
CA ARG A 100 23.47 12.62 -10.60
C ARG A 100 22.45 12.08 -9.61
N GLU A 101 21.47 12.90 -9.28
CA GLU A 101 20.19 12.42 -8.75
C GLU A 101 19.48 11.57 -9.81
N ASN A 102 19.08 10.36 -9.45
CA ASN A 102 18.18 9.52 -10.19
C ASN A 102 16.72 9.89 -9.88
N GLY A 103 16.24 10.97 -10.48
CA GLY A 103 14.88 11.44 -10.23
C GLY A 103 13.77 10.42 -10.55
N GLU A 104 14.03 9.37 -11.34
CA GLU A 104 13.07 8.28 -11.52
C GLU A 104 12.88 7.46 -10.23
N ALA A 105 13.96 7.14 -9.52
CA ALA A 105 13.90 6.42 -8.25
C ALA A 105 13.08 7.21 -7.22
N VAL A 106 13.45 8.47 -6.99
CA VAL A 106 12.76 9.38 -6.06
C VAL A 106 11.27 9.51 -6.40
N ARG A 107 10.93 9.79 -7.67
CA ARG A 107 9.52 9.90 -8.11
C ARG A 107 8.75 8.59 -7.96
N ARG A 108 9.40 7.44 -8.18
CA ARG A 108 8.76 6.13 -8.03
C ARG A 108 8.48 5.83 -6.55
N SER A 109 9.40 6.15 -5.64
CA SER A 109 9.17 6.02 -4.20
C SER A 109 7.99 6.89 -3.75
N ALA A 110 7.93 8.15 -4.18
CA ALA A 110 6.80 9.03 -3.91
C ALA A 110 5.46 8.47 -4.45
N LEU A 111 5.44 7.98 -5.70
CA LEU A 111 4.24 7.37 -6.28
C LEU A 111 3.80 6.11 -5.53
N ARG A 112 4.75 5.27 -5.07
CA ARG A 112 4.46 4.08 -4.25
C ARG A 112 3.80 4.45 -2.93
N VAL A 113 4.30 5.51 -2.28
CA VAL A 113 3.75 6.05 -1.03
C VAL A 113 2.31 6.53 -1.25
N GLU A 114 2.09 7.39 -2.24
CA GLU A 114 0.76 7.95 -2.51
C GLU A 114 -0.26 6.88 -2.93
N THR A 115 0.16 5.89 -3.73
CA THR A 115 -0.70 4.77 -4.13
C THR A 115 -1.13 3.93 -2.91
N ARG A 116 -0.21 3.66 -1.97
CA ARG A 116 -0.51 2.91 -0.74
C ARG A 116 -1.45 3.69 0.17
N LYS A 117 -1.18 4.97 0.43
CA LYS A 117 -2.08 5.85 1.20
C LYS A 117 -3.50 5.84 0.63
N TRP A 118 -3.63 6.00 -0.69
CA TRP A 118 -4.93 5.94 -1.35
C TRP A 118 -5.63 4.58 -1.15
N LEU A 119 -4.93 3.47 -1.37
CA LEU A 119 -5.49 2.12 -1.15
C LEU A 119 -5.90 1.88 0.30
N MET A 120 -5.07 2.28 1.27
CA MET A 120 -5.35 2.17 2.70
C MET A 120 -6.62 2.95 3.06
N SER A 121 -6.79 4.16 2.52
CA SER A 121 -7.99 4.99 2.75
C SER A 121 -9.28 4.30 2.28
N LYS A 122 -9.21 3.45 1.25
CA LYS A 122 -10.36 2.71 0.70
C LYS A 122 -10.59 1.37 1.40
N ARG A 123 -9.53 0.71 1.85
CA ARG A 123 -9.60 -0.63 2.46
C ARG A 123 -9.90 -0.60 3.94
N ALA A 124 -9.37 0.38 4.67
CA ALA A 124 -9.58 0.54 6.10
C ALA A 124 -9.92 2.00 6.44
N PRO A 125 -11.05 2.53 5.94
CA PRO A 125 -11.43 3.94 6.07
C PRO A 125 -11.59 4.41 7.51
N LYS A 126 -11.93 3.52 8.45
CA LYS A 126 -12.04 3.88 9.88
C LYS A 126 -10.69 4.23 10.51
N ARG A 127 -9.59 3.64 10.02
CA ARG A 127 -8.23 3.85 10.55
C ARG A 127 -7.44 4.86 9.73
N TYR A 128 -7.57 4.79 8.40
CA TYR A 128 -6.76 5.56 7.45
C TYR A 128 -7.58 6.46 6.52
N GLY A 129 -8.88 6.62 6.80
CA GLY A 129 -9.68 7.62 6.11
C GLY A 129 -9.19 9.02 6.45
N SER A 130 -9.25 9.93 5.49
CA SER A 130 -8.98 11.35 5.74
C SER A 130 -10.07 11.89 6.66
N SER A 131 -9.74 12.19 7.93
CA SER A 131 -10.62 12.98 8.78
C SER A 131 -10.54 14.44 8.32
N SER A 132 -11.44 14.86 7.44
CA SER A 132 -11.78 16.28 7.37
C SER A 132 -12.67 16.59 8.56
N SER A 133 -12.07 16.82 9.73
CA SER A 133 -12.76 17.57 10.78
C SER A 133 -13.11 18.93 10.17
N PRO A 134 -14.37 19.37 10.13
CA PRO A 134 -14.63 20.78 9.83
C PRO A 134 -13.96 21.59 10.94
N SER A 135 -12.91 22.32 10.57
CA SER A 135 -12.33 23.35 11.41
C SER A 135 -13.46 24.28 11.80
N HIS A 136 -13.88 24.27 13.07
CA HIS A 136 -14.61 25.40 13.63
C HIS A 136 -13.60 26.54 13.67
N GLU A 137 -13.66 27.42 12.66
CA GLU A 137 -13.07 28.75 12.75
C GLU A 137 -13.82 29.50 13.84
N GLY A 138 -13.36 29.33 15.09
CA GLY A 138 -13.65 30.27 16.14
C GLY A 138 -12.88 31.54 15.83
N GLU A 139 -13.58 32.60 15.46
CA GLU A 139 -13.10 33.98 15.56
C GLU A 139 -12.60 34.21 17.00
N GLU A 140 -11.30 34.06 17.24
CA GLU A 140 -10.66 34.68 18.38
C GLU A 140 -10.30 36.12 18.00
N SER A 141 -11.20 37.03 18.40
CA SER A 141 -10.91 38.44 18.56
C SER A 141 -9.67 38.60 19.45
N SER A 142 -8.57 39.07 18.86
CA SER A 142 -7.35 39.40 19.59
C SER A 142 -7.63 40.50 20.62
N PRO A 143 -7.38 40.29 21.94
CA PRO A 143 -7.30 41.38 22.88
C PRO A 143 -5.95 42.09 22.68
N GLY A 144 -6.00 43.40 22.48
CA GLY A 144 -4.83 44.23 22.21
C GLY A 144 -3.72 44.05 23.25
N LEU A 145 -2.52 43.77 22.76
CA LEU A 145 -1.29 43.99 23.51
C LEU A 145 -1.13 45.50 23.70
N ASN A 146 -1.38 45.97 24.92
CA ASN A 146 -0.86 47.25 25.39
C ASN A 146 0.66 47.12 25.48
N ASP A 147 1.39 47.83 24.62
CA ASP A 147 2.80 48.14 24.86
C ASP A 147 2.90 49.07 26.08
N PRO A 148 3.73 48.76 27.09
CA PRO A 148 4.11 49.76 28.08
C PRO A 148 5.20 50.68 27.49
N ASP A 149 4.94 51.99 27.61
CA ASP A 149 5.76 53.13 27.21
C ASP A 149 7.24 52.98 27.66
N PRO A 150 8.24 53.15 26.77
CA PRO A 150 9.64 53.05 27.15
C PRO A 150 10.16 54.41 27.63
N ASP A 151 9.88 54.79 28.88
CA ASP A 151 10.70 55.75 29.65
C ASP A 151 10.18 55.90 31.10
N VAL A 152 10.60 54.98 32.00
CA VAL A 152 10.88 55.22 33.44
C VAL A 152 12.00 54.29 33.90
#